data_AF-A0A5C6E8I1-F1
#
_entry.id   AF-A0A5C6E8I1-F1
#
_cell.length_a   1.000
_cell.length_b   1.000
_cell.length_c   1.000
_cell.angle_alpha   90.00
_cell.angle_beta   90.00
_cell.angle_gamma   90.00
#
_symmetry.space_group_name_H-M   'P 1'
#
loop_
_entity.id
_entity.type
_entity.pdbx_description
1 polymer ?
#
loop_
_entity_poly.entity_id
_entity_poly.type
_entity_poly.pdbx_seq_one_letter_code
_entity_poly.pdbx_strand_id
1 'polypeptide(L)'
;MTFRTSFLDWSLEQFPELTVDFDRESAKTRLHFAFLAFRKHTQAAIDNHDRERVLELFEMADRVLRCAYPEMRSLFHVVYVEDLHFNDERTQRSWAAELLTPVLKGERSRSIPGLPTSSTS
;
A
#
# COMPACT_ATOMS: atom_id res chain seq x y z
N MET A 1 17.17 5.38 -13.25
CA MET A 1 15.69 5.36 -13.27
C MET A 1 15.15 5.95 -11.98
N THR A 2 14.00 6.61 -12.01
CA THR A 2 13.34 7.10 -10.77
C THR A 2 12.58 5.95 -10.11
N PHE A 3 12.43 5.99 -8.79
CA PHE A 3 11.65 4.97 -8.06
C PHE A 3 10.22 4.82 -8.61
N ARG A 4 9.58 5.93 -9.02
CA ARG A 4 8.26 5.91 -9.65
C ARG A 4 8.23 5.04 -10.90
N THR A 5 9.20 5.20 -11.79
CA THR A 5 9.26 4.39 -13.02
C THR A 5 9.35 2.91 -12.67
N SER A 6 10.29 2.54 -11.79
CA SER A 6 10.45 1.15 -11.35
C SER A 6 9.22 0.60 -10.64
N PHE A 7 8.49 1.42 -9.88
CA PHE A 7 7.23 1.02 -9.24
C PHE A 7 6.11 0.77 -10.27
N LEU A 8 6.00 1.63 -11.29
CA LEU A 8 4.99 1.44 -12.35
C LEU A 8 5.29 0.21 -13.20
N ASP A 9 6.56 -0.04 -13.52
CA ASP A 9 6.98 -1.24 -14.25
C ASP A 9 6.67 -2.50 -13.43
N TRP A 10 7.06 -2.53 -12.16
CA TRP A 10 6.71 -3.62 -11.23
C TRP A 10 5.19 -3.80 -11.12
N SER A 11 4.42 -2.71 -11.10
CA SER A 11 2.96 -2.78 -11.00
C SER A 11 2.33 -3.42 -12.24
N LEU A 12 2.85 -3.16 -13.44
CA LEU A 12 2.38 -3.82 -14.67
C LEU A 12 2.73 -5.31 -14.71
N GLU A 13 3.90 -5.68 -14.17
CA GLU A 13 4.29 -7.10 -14.05
C GLU A 13 3.41 -7.86 -13.05
N GLN A 14 3.07 -7.23 -11.92
CA GLN A 14 2.29 -7.87 -10.87
C GLN A 14 0.78 -7.80 -11.10
N PHE A 15 0.31 -6.76 -11.79
CA PHE A 15 -1.11 -6.47 -12.03
C PHE A 15 -1.33 -6.18 -13.53
N PRO A 16 -1.33 -7.23 -14.38
CA PRO A 16 -1.38 -7.06 -15.84
C PRO A 16 -2.60 -6.28 -16.33
N GLU A 17 -3.71 -6.26 -15.56
CA GLU A 17 -4.92 -5.49 -15.85
C GLU A 17 -4.66 -3.99 -15.97
N LEU A 18 -3.62 -3.46 -15.31
CA LEU A 18 -3.24 -2.05 -15.36
C LEU A 18 -2.81 -1.60 -16.76
N THR A 19 -2.46 -2.53 -17.66
CA THR A 19 -2.05 -2.20 -19.04
C THR A 19 -3.13 -1.40 -19.75
N VAL A 20 -4.40 -1.76 -19.56
CA VAL A 20 -5.53 -1.06 -20.17
C VAL A 20 -5.76 0.28 -19.50
N ASP A 21 -5.71 0.31 -18.17
CA ASP A 21 -5.93 1.53 -17.38
C ASP A 21 -4.82 2.58 -17.57
N PHE A 22 -3.63 2.17 -18.01
CA PHE A 22 -2.51 3.08 -18.24
C PHE A 22 -2.54 3.75 -19.62
N ASP A 23 -3.32 3.23 -20.58
CA ASP A 23 -3.32 3.74 -21.94
C ASP A 23 -3.75 5.22 -21.96
N ARG A 24 -2.94 6.06 -22.62
CA ARG A 24 -3.13 7.52 -22.76
C ARG A 24 -3.22 8.33 -21.47
N GLU A 25 -3.01 7.70 -20.31
CA GLU A 25 -3.11 8.37 -19.02
C GLU A 25 -1.87 9.16 -18.62
N SER A 26 -2.09 10.19 -17.79
CA SER A 26 -1.00 10.97 -17.21
C SER A 26 -0.17 10.14 -16.22
N ALA A 27 1.09 10.53 -15.98
CA ALA A 27 1.95 9.84 -15.01
C ALA A 27 1.35 9.84 -13.58
N LYS A 28 0.58 10.88 -13.22
CA LYS A 28 -0.12 10.97 -11.93
C LYS A 28 -1.31 10.01 -11.86
N THR A 29 -2.10 9.92 -12.94
CA THR A 29 -3.24 8.99 -13.00
C THR A 29 -2.76 7.54 -12.94
N ARG A 30 -1.71 7.20 -13.69
CA ARG A 30 -1.10 5.85 -13.66
C ARG A 30 -0.64 5.45 -12.27
N LEU A 31 -0.04 6.39 -11.53
CA LEU A 31 0.37 6.15 -10.16
C LEU A 31 -0.82 5.87 -9.23
N HIS A 32 -1.91 6.62 -9.40
CA HIS A 32 -3.14 6.38 -8.64
C HIS A 32 -3.73 5.00 -8.94
N PHE A 33 -3.83 4.61 -10.21
CA PHE A 33 -4.29 3.28 -10.61
C PHE A 33 -3.39 2.15 -10.08
N ALA A 34 -2.07 2.32 -10.16
CA ALA A 34 -1.12 1.37 -9.59
C ALA A 34 -1.33 1.17 -8.08
N PHE A 35 -1.53 2.25 -7.32
CA PHE A 35 -1.80 2.16 -5.89
C PHE A 35 -3.16 1.53 -5.57
N LEU A 36 -4.20 1.83 -6.36
CA LEU A 36 -5.50 1.20 -6.21
C LEU A 36 -5.43 -0.31 -6.47
N ALA A 37 -4.76 -0.75 -7.54
CA ALA A 37 -4.54 -2.16 -7.81
C ALA A 37 -3.74 -2.80 -6.68
N PHE A 38 -2.63 -2.19 -6.27
CA PHE A 38 -1.79 -2.70 -5.20
C PHE A 38 -2.56 -2.88 -3.88
N ARG A 39 -3.41 -1.92 -3.50
CA ARG A 39 -4.31 -2.08 -2.35
C ARG A 39 -5.28 -3.24 -2.55
N LYS A 40 -5.99 -3.29 -3.69
CA LYS A 40 -6.99 -4.34 -3.96
C LYS A 40 -6.38 -5.73 -3.87
N HIS A 41 -5.20 -5.93 -4.46
CA HIS A 41 -4.47 -7.19 -4.41
C HIS A 41 -3.99 -7.52 -2.99
N THR A 42 -3.53 -6.53 -2.23
CA THR A 42 -3.19 -6.74 -0.82
C THR A 42 -4.42 -7.16 -0.02
N GLN A 43 -5.54 -6.46 -0.16
CA GLN A 43 -6.77 -6.82 0.56
C GLN A 43 -7.27 -8.20 0.16
N ALA A 44 -7.20 -8.56 -1.13
CA ALA A 44 -7.57 -9.88 -1.60
C ALA A 44 -6.66 -10.98 -1.01
N ALA A 45 -5.34 -10.75 -0.92
CA ALA A 45 -4.42 -11.68 -0.30
C ALA A 45 -4.73 -11.87 1.20
N ILE A 46 -5.07 -10.78 1.90
CA ILE A 46 -5.53 -10.84 3.30
C ILE A 46 -6.83 -11.66 3.41
N ASP A 47 -7.81 -11.37 2.56
CA ASP A 47 -9.12 -12.01 2.60
C ASP A 47 -9.04 -13.51 2.25
N ASN A 48 -8.08 -13.90 1.41
CA ASN A 48 -7.81 -15.28 1.02
C ASN A 48 -6.85 -16.02 1.96
N HIS A 49 -6.41 -15.40 3.06
CA HIS A 49 -5.42 -15.97 3.98
C HIS A 49 -4.06 -16.35 3.34
N ASP A 50 -3.69 -15.66 2.26
CA ASP A 50 -2.42 -15.86 1.57
C ASP A 50 -1.29 -15.09 2.28
N ARG A 51 -0.75 -15.72 3.31
CA ARG A 51 0.26 -15.12 4.19
C ARG A 51 1.55 -14.75 3.48
N GLU A 52 2.02 -15.59 2.55
CA GLU A 52 3.27 -15.35 1.82
C GLU A 52 3.10 -14.11 0.92
N ARG A 53 1.99 -14.05 0.19
CA ARG A 53 1.71 -12.89 -0.67
C ARG A 53 1.54 -11.60 0.13
N VAL A 54 0.88 -11.65 1.29
CA VAL A 54 0.74 -10.48 2.17
C VAL A 54 2.11 -9.95 2.61
N LEU A 55 3.05 -10.84 2.96
CA LEU A 55 4.41 -10.42 3.34
C LEU A 55 5.14 -9.73 2.19
N GLU A 56 5.11 -10.30 0.98
CA GLU A 56 5.72 -9.68 -0.21
C GLU A 56 5.17 -8.28 -0.49
N LEU A 57 3.84 -8.15 -0.42
CA LEU A 57 3.16 -6.87 -0.67
C LEU A 57 3.50 -5.85 0.41
N PHE A 58 3.60 -6.25 1.68
CA PHE A 58 4.03 -5.35 2.75
C PHE A 58 5.50 -4.93 2.65
N GLU A 59 6.40 -5.82 2.22
CA GLU A 59 7.78 -5.45 1.93
C GLU A 59 7.88 -4.44 0.79
N MET A 60 7.05 -4.59 -0.26
CA MET A 60 7.01 -3.61 -1.34
C MET A 60 6.44 -2.27 -0.87
N ALA A 61 5.41 -2.28 -0.02
CA ALA A 61 4.86 -1.07 0.57
C ALA A 61 5.91 -0.33 1.43
N ASP A 62 6.78 -1.05 2.14
CA ASP A 62 7.93 -0.48 2.84
C ASP A 62 8.91 0.23 1.90
N ARG A 63 9.19 -0.37 0.74
CA ARG A 63 10.03 0.25 -0.28
C ARG A 63 9.40 1.53 -0.81
N VAL A 64 8.08 1.55 -1.03
CA VAL A 64 7.35 2.75 -1.42
C VAL A 64 7.51 3.86 -0.38
N LEU A 65 7.29 3.57 0.90
CA LEU A 65 7.36 4.55 1.97
C LEU A 65 8.76 5.13 2.19
N ARG A 66 9.82 4.34 1.93
CA ARG A 66 11.22 4.75 2.09
C ARG A 66 11.78 5.49 0.87
N CYS A 67 11.41 5.07 -0.34
CA CYS A 67 12.07 5.52 -1.57
C CYS A 67 11.25 6.50 -2.41
N ALA A 68 9.94 6.62 -2.16
CA ALA A 68 9.09 7.54 -2.88
C ALA A 68 9.40 9.01 -2.54
N TYR A 69 9.24 9.89 -3.53
CA TYR A 69 9.22 11.33 -3.30
C TYR A 69 7.96 11.73 -2.50
N PRO A 70 7.97 12.89 -1.81
CA PRO A 70 6.91 13.26 -0.87
C PRO A 70 5.49 13.16 -1.42
N GLU A 71 5.22 13.67 -2.62
CA GLU A 71 3.87 13.61 -3.22
C GLU A 71 3.40 12.16 -3.48
N MET A 72 4.28 11.27 -3.97
CA MET A 72 3.95 9.86 -4.18
C MET A 72 3.70 9.15 -2.85
N ARG A 73 4.49 9.47 -1.80
CA ARG A 73 4.28 8.92 -0.46
C ARG A 73 2.95 9.39 0.13
N SER A 74 2.60 10.67 0.00
CA SER A 74 1.31 11.20 0.47
C SER A 74 0.14 10.52 -0.23
N LEU A 75 0.21 10.36 -1.56
CA LEU A 75 -0.82 9.64 -2.30
C LEU A 75 -0.92 8.18 -1.88
N PHE A 76 0.22 7.50 -1.70
CA PHE A 76 0.26 6.12 -1.25
C PHE A 76 -0.37 5.94 0.13
N HIS A 77 -0.09 6.86 1.05
CA HIS A 77 -0.64 6.85 2.39
C HIS A 77 -2.18 6.84 2.36
N VAL A 78 -2.78 7.78 1.64
CA VAL A 78 -4.25 7.89 1.53
C VAL A 78 -4.85 6.70 0.79
N VAL A 79 -4.24 6.27 -0.34
CA VAL A 79 -4.84 5.24 -1.20
C VAL A 79 -4.68 3.83 -0.62
N TYR A 80 -3.60 3.55 0.12
CA TYR A 80 -3.22 2.22 0.56
C TYR A 80 -3.21 2.08 2.08
N VAL A 81 -2.48 2.96 2.79
CA VAL A 81 -2.23 2.81 4.23
C VAL A 81 -3.50 3.00 5.04
N GLU A 82 -4.30 4.02 4.73
CA GLU A 82 -5.56 4.32 5.42
C GLU A 82 -6.68 3.32 5.07
N ASP A 83 -6.75 2.92 3.80
CA ASP A 83 -7.89 2.17 3.26
C ASP A 83 -7.74 0.63 3.34
N LEU A 84 -6.63 0.12 3.89
CA LEU A 84 -6.48 -1.31 4.19
C LEU A 84 -7.25 -1.71 5.45
N HIS A 85 -8.04 -2.77 5.33
CA HIS A 85 -8.91 -3.26 6.39
C HIS A 85 -8.34 -4.49 7.08
N PHE A 86 -8.27 -4.43 8.42
CA PHE A 86 -7.77 -5.50 9.29
C PHE A 86 -8.80 -5.99 10.30
N ASN A 87 -9.98 -5.36 10.36
CA ASN A 87 -11.00 -5.73 11.33
C ASN A 87 -11.68 -7.04 10.92
N ASP A 88 -11.92 -7.89 11.92
CA ASP A 88 -12.69 -9.11 11.75
C ASP A 88 -14.18 -8.74 11.67
N GLU A 89 -14.77 -9.00 10.52
CA GLU A 89 -16.21 -8.86 10.30
C GLU A 89 -16.75 -10.19 9.80
N ARG A 90 -17.11 -10.27 8.51
CA ARG A 90 -17.47 -11.53 7.83
C ARG A 90 -16.25 -12.37 7.44
N THR A 91 -15.08 -11.74 7.35
CA THR A 91 -13.80 -12.36 7.02
C THR A 91 -12.82 -12.06 8.16
N GLN A 92 -12.01 -13.04 8.55
CA GLN A 92 -10.98 -12.86 9.57
C GLN A 92 -9.73 -12.24 8.95
N ARG A 93 -9.42 -11.00 9.32
CA ARG A 93 -8.35 -10.17 8.74
C ARG A 93 -7.33 -9.71 9.79
N SER A 94 -7.64 -9.84 11.07
CA SER A 94 -6.81 -9.36 12.18
C SER A 94 -5.40 -9.95 12.17
N TRP A 95 -5.26 -11.20 11.71
CA TRP A 95 -3.97 -11.87 11.53
C TRP A 95 -2.98 -11.07 10.66
N ALA A 96 -3.48 -10.35 9.65
CA ALA A 96 -2.61 -9.60 8.74
C ALA A 96 -2.03 -8.35 9.42
N ALA A 97 -2.68 -7.80 10.44
CA ALA A 97 -2.16 -6.65 11.19
C ALA A 97 -0.86 -6.98 11.93
N GLU A 98 -0.70 -8.24 12.36
CA GLU A 98 0.51 -8.71 13.02
C GLU A 98 1.72 -8.69 12.08
N LEU A 99 1.48 -8.92 10.79
CA LEU A 99 2.50 -8.99 9.73
C LEU A 99 2.95 -7.62 9.22
N LEU A 100 2.26 -6.54 9.59
CA LEU A 100 2.69 -5.21 9.22
C LEU A 100 4.14 -4.98 9.69
N THR A 101 4.95 -4.47 8.76
CA THR A 101 6.32 -4.06 9.03
C THR A 101 6.35 -2.92 10.05
N PRO A 102 7.49 -2.66 10.70
CA PRO A 102 7.63 -1.51 11.60
C PRO A 102 7.31 -0.17 10.92
N VAL A 103 7.66 -0.02 9.63
CA VAL A 103 7.40 1.23 8.89
C VAL A 103 5.92 1.40 8.62
N LEU A 104 5.22 0.37 8.17
CA LEU A 104 3.77 0.42 7.95
C LEU A 104 3.00 0.62 9.25
N LYS A 105 3.40 -0.05 10.34
CA LYS A 105 2.82 0.18 11.68
C LYS A 105 2.97 1.65 12.10
N GLY A 106 4.17 2.20 11.90
CA GLY A 106 4.46 3.61 12.16
C GLY A 106 3.60 4.56 11.34
N GLU A 107 3.47 4.33 10.03
CA GLU A 107 2.63 5.14 9.15
C GLU A 107 1.14 5.04 9.50
N ARG A 108 0.60 3.84 9.73
CA ARG A 108 -0.81 3.68 10.15
C ARG A 108 -1.11 4.37 11.47
N SER A 109 -0.18 4.33 12.43
CA SER A 109 -0.38 4.97 13.74
C SER A 109 -0.51 6.50 13.64
N ARG A 110 0.10 7.12 12.62
CA ARG A 110 0.00 8.56 12.35
C ARG A 110 -1.35 8.95 11.74
N SER A 111 -2.06 8.00 11.13
CA SER A 111 -3.37 8.23 10.49
C SER A 111 -4.54 8.10 11.46
N ILE A 112 -4.36 7.51 12.65
CA ILE A 112 -5.44 7.34 13.63
C ILE A 112 -5.76 8.71 14.24
N PRO A 113 -6.96 9.29 14.00
CA PRO A 113 -7.35 10.53 14.66
C PRO A 113 -7.53 10.24 16.15
N GLY A 114 -6.69 10.84 17.00
CA GLY A 114 -6.87 10.80 18.46
C GLY A 114 -5.78 10.11 19.28
N LEU A 115 -4.68 9.64 18.69
CA LEU A 115 -3.49 9.30 19.49
C LEU A 115 -2.70 10.59 19.79
N PRO A 116 -2.55 11.00 21.07
CA PRO A 116 -1.68 12.12 21.40
C PRO A 116 -0.28 11.74 20.96
N THR A 117 0.30 12.53 20.05
CA THR A 117 1.73 12.48 19.79
C THR A 117 2.42 12.76 21.12
N SER A 118 2.94 11.71 21.75
CA SER A 118 3.77 11.85 22.94
C SER A 118 5.06 12.54 22.51
N SER A 119 5.01 13.87 22.47
CA SER A 119 6.18 14.72 22.42
C SER A 119 6.97 14.51 23.71
N THR A 120 7.98 13.68 23.60
CA THR A 120 9.14 13.59 24.49
C THR A 120 10.30 13.60 23.50
N SER A 121 11.17 14.61 23.45
CA SER A 121 11.77 15.42 24.52
C SER A 121 12.18 16.79 24.01
#